data_AF-A0A9N9T741-F1
#
_entry.id   AF-A0A9N9T741-F1
#
_cell.length_a   1.000
_cell.length_b   1.000
_cell.length_c   1.000
_cell.angle_alpha   90.00
_cell.angle_beta   90.00
_cell.angle_gamma   90.00
#
_symmetry.space_group_name_H-M   'P 1'
#
loop_
_entity.id
_entity.type
_entity.pdbx_description
1 polymer ?
#
loop_
_entity_poly.entity_id
_entity_poly.type
_entity_poly.pdbx_seq_one_letter_code
_entity_poly.pdbx_strand_id
1 'polypeptide(L)'
;HQNYVGLDNDKSPFFLSIVLNEDTNTCVPLCRAILFKKTGTQKISLPISQNKVLTVKQILSNFPNMDKVEKGPKEIFSPDIQKDLLLLEEQEGSVNFKFGVIYMKQGQTSDDEILSNEYGSYRFEQFLSLLGDKIKLRGWDKYRGGLDIKGDMTGKFSVYTIYEGHEIMFHVSTLLPYSRDNKQQVERKRHIGNDIVNIVFIDAENESAETAHSQFNPTCIKSQFTRILFEHMLK
;
A
#
# COMPACT_ATOMS: atom_id res chain seq x y z
N HIS A 1 7.82 27.88 -1.23
CA HIS A 1 6.64 27.22 -0.64
C HIS A 1 6.15 28.09 0.52
N GLN A 2 4.85 28.17 0.75
CA GLN A 2 4.23 28.96 1.82
C GLN A 2 3.26 28.07 2.60
N ASN A 3 3.30 28.13 3.93
CA ASN A 3 2.50 27.28 4.79
C ASN A 3 1.51 28.13 5.58
N TYR A 4 0.29 27.63 5.75
CA TYR A 4 -0.80 28.33 6.40
C TYR A 4 -1.51 27.41 7.40
N VAL A 5 -2.05 27.98 8.48
CA VAL A 5 -2.89 27.30 9.47
C VAL A 5 -4.26 27.96 9.55
N GLY A 6 -5.30 27.15 9.63
CA GLY A 6 -6.66 27.63 9.83
C GLY A 6 -7.46 26.68 10.72
N LEU A 7 -8.69 27.08 11.02
CA LEU A 7 -9.69 26.25 11.68
C LEU A 7 -10.85 26.08 10.71
N ASP A 8 -11.35 24.86 10.54
CA ASP A 8 -12.59 24.62 9.82
C ASP A 8 -13.84 24.96 10.67
N ASN A 9 -15.02 24.72 10.11
CA ASN A 9 -16.29 25.03 10.77
C ASN A 9 -16.49 24.24 12.08
N ASP A 10 -15.90 23.04 12.17
CA ASP A 10 -15.92 22.21 13.37
C ASP A 10 -14.85 22.62 14.39
N LYS A 11 -14.17 23.76 14.17
CA LYS A 11 -13.02 24.25 14.94
C LYS A 11 -11.85 23.25 14.95
N SER A 12 -11.77 22.37 13.96
CA SER A 12 -10.64 21.47 13.79
C SER A 12 -9.52 22.19 13.03
N PRO A 13 -8.26 22.08 13.48
CA PRO A 13 -7.14 22.68 12.78
C PRO A 13 -6.88 22.00 11.45
N PHE A 14 -6.54 22.81 10.44
CA PHE A 14 -6.01 22.34 9.18
C PHE A 14 -4.75 23.12 8.82
N PHE A 15 -3.88 22.49 8.04
CA PHE A 15 -2.69 23.12 7.49
C PHE A 15 -2.77 23.10 5.97
N LEU A 16 -2.27 24.15 5.33
CA LEU A 16 -2.27 24.30 3.89
C LEU A 16 -0.88 24.72 3.44
N SER A 17 -0.26 23.92 2.59
CA SER A 17 1.07 24.17 2.02
C SER A 17 0.90 24.47 0.53
N ILE A 18 1.40 25.62 0.07
CA ILE A 18 1.24 26.12 -1.30
C ILE A 18 2.62 26.29 -1.94
N VAL A 19 2.76 25.79 -3.17
CA VAL A 19 3.92 26.00 -4.03
C VAL A 19 3.43 26.56 -5.35
N LEU A 20 3.88 27.77 -5.66
CA LEU A 20 3.75 28.37 -6.98
C LEU A 20 4.98 27.94 -7.78
N ASN A 21 4.77 27.23 -8.88
CA ASN A 21 5.85 26.82 -9.76
C ASN A 21 5.82 27.71 -11.01
N GLU A 22 6.82 28.61 -11.10
CA GLU A 22 7.05 29.50 -12.23
C GLU A 22 8.04 28.88 -13.23
N ASP A 23 7.96 27.57 -13.46
CA ASP A 23 8.85 26.90 -14.41
C ASP A 23 8.65 27.48 -15.81
N THR A 24 9.62 28.28 -16.25
CA THR A 24 9.65 29.01 -17.53
C THR A 24 9.65 28.11 -18.77
N ASN A 25 9.73 26.78 -18.58
CA ASN A 25 9.72 25.78 -19.65
C ASN A 25 8.33 25.16 -19.91
N THR A 26 7.31 25.47 -19.10
CA THR A 26 5.93 24.99 -19.31
C THR A 26 4.99 26.14 -19.65
N CYS A 27 4.08 25.93 -20.62
CA CYS A 27 3.26 27.00 -21.21
C CYS A 27 2.24 27.64 -20.22
N VAL A 28 2.02 27.05 -19.04
CA VAL A 28 1.07 27.57 -18.02
C VAL A 28 1.66 27.38 -16.61
N PRO A 29 1.81 28.45 -15.80
CA PRO A 29 2.27 28.33 -14.41
C PRO A 29 1.27 27.53 -13.56
N LEU A 30 1.77 26.72 -12.62
CA LEU A 30 0.96 25.83 -11.80
C LEU A 30 1.05 26.20 -10.31
N CYS A 31 -0.11 26.25 -9.66
CA CYS A 31 -0.21 26.28 -8.20
C CYS A 31 -0.44 24.85 -7.71
N ARG A 32 0.52 24.29 -6.98
CA ARG A 32 0.35 23.02 -6.25
C ARG A 32 0.03 23.33 -4.80
N ALA A 33 -0.98 22.65 -4.25
CA ALA A 33 -1.35 22.83 -2.86
C ALA A 33 -1.64 21.49 -2.18
N ILE A 34 -1.24 21.39 -0.91
CA ILE A 34 -1.46 20.23 -0.04
C ILE A 34 -2.24 20.72 1.18
N LEU A 35 -3.40 20.12 1.42
CA LEU A 35 -4.28 20.42 2.55
C LEU A 35 -4.26 19.26 3.53
N PHE A 36 -3.72 19.48 4.72
CA PHE A 36 -3.67 18.51 5.81
C PHE A 36 -4.86 18.74 6.76
N LYS A 37 -5.73 17.75 6.91
CA LYS A 37 -6.84 17.74 7.87
C LYS A 37 -6.76 16.51 8.78
N LYS A 38 -7.50 16.54 9.89
CA LYS A 38 -7.69 15.35 10.74
C LYS A 38 -8.25 14.13 9.98
N THR A 39 -9.01 14.37 8.91
CA THR A 39 -9.59 13.34 8.05
C THR A 39 -8.61 12.77 7.02
N GLY A 40 -7.36 13.23 7.00
CA GLY A 40 -6.36 12.91 5.99
C GLY A 40 -6.00 14.12 5.13
N THR A 41 -5.04 13.94 4.23
CA THR A 41 -4.53 15.01 3.37
C THR A 41 -5.06 14.91 1.96
N GLN A 42 -5.17 16.05 1.31
CA GLN A 42 -5.61 16.20 -0.06
C GLN A 42 -4.58 17.01 -0.84
N LYS A 43 -4.37 16.69 -2.13
CA LYS A 43 -3.43 17.39 -3.00
C LYS A 43 -4.16 17.88 -4.25
N ILE A 44 -3.92 19.12 -4.66
CA ILE A 44 -4.47 19.70 -5.90
C ILE A 44 -3.37 20.38 -6.72
N SER A 45 -3.57 20.44 -8.03
CA SER A 45 -2.77 21.24 -8.95
C SER A 45 -3.70 22.11 -9.78
N LEU A 46 -3.54 23.44 -9.69
CA LEU A 46 -4.38 24.41 -10.37
C LEU A 46 -3.57 25.17 -11.43
N PRO A 47 -4.05 25.27 -12.69
CA PRO A 47 -3.45 26.16 -13.67
C PRO A 47 -3.68 27.62 -13.30
N ILE A 48 -2.62 28.42 -13.36
CA ILE A 48 -2.66 29.86 -13.14
C ILE A 48 -2.65 30.54 -14.52
N SER A 49 -3.72 31.26 -14.86
CA SER A 49 -3.73 32.08 -16.06
C SER A 49 -2.73 33.22 -15.93
N GLN A 50 -2.02 33.57 -17.02
CA GLN A 50 -1.13 34.73 -17.07
C GLN A 50 -1.90 35.97 -16.57
N ASN A 51 -1.35 36.67 -15.56
CA ASN A 51 -1.90 37.83 -14.86
C ASN A 51 -2.96 37.60 -13.75
N LYS A 52 -3.23 36.36 -13.32
CA LYS A 52 -4.14 36.11 -12.19
C LYS A 52 -3.39 35.67 -10.93
N VAL A 53 -3.45 36.47 -9.87
CA VAL A 53 -2.99 36.05 -8.53
C VAL A 53 -4.12 35.29 -7.86
N LEU A 54 -3.88 34.02 -7.50
CA LEU A 54 -4.82 33.23 -6.70
C LEU A 54 -4.62 33.54 -5.21
N THR A 55 -5.69 33.95 -4.54
CA THR A 55 -5.68 34.10 -3.08
C THR A 55 -5.71 32.75 -2.39
N VAL A 56 -5.18 32.67 -1.16
CA VAL A 56 -5.19 31.45 -0.35
C VAL A 56 -6.61 30.90 -0.17
N LYS A 57 -7.61 31.78 0.01
CA LYS A 57 -9.03 31.39 0.10
C LYS A 57 -9.56 30.77 -1.19
N GLN A 58 -9.17 31.31 -2.35
CA GLN A 58 -9.54 30.73 -3.64
C GLN A 58 -8.91 29.36 -3.83
N ILE A 59 -7.62 29.21 -3.52
CA ILE A 59 -6.93 27.90 -3.57
C ILE A 59 -7.65 26.89 -2.66
N LEU A 60 -7.94 27.29 -1.42
CA LEU A 60 -8.63 26.46 -0.44
C LEU A 60 -10.04 26.01 -0.91
N SER A 61 -10.78 26.89 -1.59
CA SER A 61 -12.12 26.55 -2.12
C SER A 61 -12.13 25.54 -3.26
N ASN A 62 -10.95 25.20 -3.82
CA ASN A 62 -10.85 24.16 -4.86
C ASN A 62 -10.69 22.75 -4.26
N PHE A 63 -10.52 22.61 -2.93
CA PHE A 63 -10.44 21.30 -2.30
C PHE A 63 -11.84 20.67 -2.15
N PRO A 64 -12.02 19.38 -2.48
CA PRO A 64 -13.29 18.69 -2.26
C PRO A 64 -13.70 18.71 -0.80
N ASN A 65 -14.99 18.92 -0.53
CA ASN A 65 -15.58 18.95 0.82
C ASN A 65 -14.94 20.01 1.74
N MET A 66 -14.41 21.09 1.17
CA MET A 66 -13.91 22.22 1.93
C MET A 66 -15.00 23.27 2.10
N ASP A 67 -15.46 23.44 3.34
CA ASP A 67 -16.43 24.48 3.65
C ASP A 67 -15.82 25.89 3.57
N LYS A 68 -16.68 26.88 3.40
CA LYS A 68 -16.28 28.29 3.49
C LYS A 68 -15.75 28.60 4.89
N VAL A 69 -14.46 28.86 4.98
CA VAL A 69 -13.82 29.24 6.25
C VAL A 69 -14.13 30.70 6.58
N GLU A 70 -14.70 30.96 7.75
CA GLU A 70 -15.04 32.32 8.23
C GLU A 70 -13.79 33.20 8.37
N LYS A 71 -12.75 32.68 9.03
CA LYS A 71 -11.47 33.35 9.21
C LYS A 71 -10.45 32.81 8.21
N GLY A 72 -9.84 33.70 7.44
CA GLY A 72 -8.78 33.30 6.51
C GLY A 72 -7.62 32.61 7.25
N PRO A 73 -7.00 31.58 6.63
CA PRO A 73 -5.87 30.91 7.23
C PRO A 73 -4.68 31.88 7.37
N LYS A 74 -3.90 31.72 8.44
CA LYS A 74 -2.76 32.57 8.78
C LYS A 74 -1.47 31.93 8.30
N GLU A 75 -0.57 32.73 7.74
CA GLU A 75 0.74 32.25 7.30
C GLU A 75 1.62 31.84 8.48
N ILE A 76 2.37 30.76 8.29
CA ILE A 76 3.23 30.13 9.29
C ILE A 76 4.69 30.43 8.95
N PHE A 77 5.37 31.13 9.85
CA PHE A 77 6.80 31.42 9.75
C PHE A 77 7.65 30.60 10.74
N SER A 78 7.03 29.80 11.61
CA SER A 78 7.74 28.99 12.60
C SER A 78 8.49 27.84 11.92
N PRO A 79 9.83 27.77 12.02
CA PRO A 79 10.61 26.73 11.36
C PRO A 79 10.32 25.33 11.90
N ASP A 80 9.93 25.21 13.16
CA ASP A 80 9.59 23.90 13.76
C ASP A 80 8.31 23.34 13.17
N ILE A 81 7.28 24.18 12.96
CA ILE A 81 6.03 23.76 12.30
C ILE A 81 6.29 23.39 10.83
N GLN A 82 7.21 24.09 10.16
CA GLN A 82 7.58 23.74 8.78
C GLN A 82 8.24 22.36 8.70
N LYS A 83 9.10 22.00 9.67
CA LYS A 83 9.68 20.66 9.77
C LYS A 83 8.62 19.60 10.05
N ASP A 84 7.68 19.88 10.96
CA ASP A 84 6.58 18.95 11.28
C ASP A 84 5.67 18.70 10.06
N LEU A 85 5.39 19.73 9.27
CA LEU A 85 4.60 19.59 8.03
C LEU A 85 5.34 18.77 6.97
N LEU A 86 6.65 18.92 6.85
CA LEU A 86 7.46 18.07 5.98
C LEU A 86 7.41 16.61 6.42
N LEU A 87 7.53 16.36 7.73
CA LEU A 87 7.41 15.01 8.29
C LEU A 87 6.03 14.41 8.02
N LEU A 88 4.96 15.20 8.13
CA LEU A 88 3.59 14.75 7.79
C LEU A 88 3.45 14.42 6.30
N GLU A 89 4.04 15.21 5.40
CA GLU A 89 4.07 14.91 3.98
C GLU A 89 4.85 13.62 3.67
N GLU A 90 5.99 13.42 4.34
CA GLU A 90 6.80 12.20 4.22
C GLU A 90 6.07 10.98 4.78
N GLN A 91 5.31 11.12 5.87
CA GLN A 91 4.47 10.04 6.42
C GLN A 91 3.34 9.62 5.48
N GLU A 92 2.93 10.50 4.57
CA GLU A 92 2.02 10.16 3.48
C GLU A 92 2.73 9.71 2.19
N GLY A 93 4.06 9.83 2.14
CA GLY A 93 4.88 9.24 1.09
C GLY A 93 5.02 7.72 1.28
N SER A 94 5.04 6.99 0.15
CA SER A 94 5.22 5.53 0.03
C SER A 94 4.88 4.74 1.29
N VAL A 95 3.59 4.52 1.54
CA VAL A 95 3.18 3.48 2.51
C VAL A 95 3.69 2.15 1.99
N ASN A 96 4.65 1.55 2.68
CA ASN A 96 5.16 0.25 2.30
C ASN A 96 4.15 -0.84 2.69
N PHE A 97 3.72 -1.63 1.72
CA PHE A 97 2.70 -2.66 1.92
C PHE A 97 3.30 -4.05 1.97
N LYS A 98 2.63 -4.92 2.72
CA LYS A 98 2.91 -6.35 2.72
C LYS A 98 1.62 -7.13 2.53
N PHE A 99 1.68 -8.14 1.68
CA PHE A 99 0.56 -9.00 1.35
C PHE A 99 1.00 -10.45 1.44
N GLY A 100 0.19 -11.32 2.02
CA GLY A 100 0.45 -12.75 1.90
C GLY A 100 -0.06 -13.29 0.58
N VAL A 101 0.67 -14.25 0.01
CA VAL A 101 0.27 -14.96 -1.21
C VAL A 101 0.26 -16.45 -0.89
N ILE A 102 -0.92 -17.05 -0.96
CA ILE A 102 -1.17 -18.40 -0.47
C ILE A 102 -1.49 -19.29 -1.66
N TYR A 103 -0.67 -20.33 -1.85
CA TYR A 103 -0.95 -21.39 -2.82
C TYR A 103 -1.81 -22.49 -2.19
N MET A 104 -2.97 -22.74 -2.78
CA MET A 104 -3.94 -23.75 -2.34
C MET A 104 -4.22 -24.74 -3.48
N LYS A 105 -4.02 -26.03 -3.20
CA LYS A 105 -4.40 -27.12 -4.11
C LYS A 105 -5.87 -27.45 -3.93
N GLN A 106 -6.46 -28.02 -4.98
CA GLN A 106 -7.81 -28.56 -4.93
C GLN A 106 -8.00 -29.55 -3.77
N GLY A 107 -9.13 -29.44 -3.07
CA GLY A 107 -9.51 -30.33 -1.98
C GLY A 107 -8.86 -30.03 -0.62
N GLN A 108 -7.92 -29.08 -0.53
CA GLN A 108 -7.40 -28.64 0.77
C GLN A 108 -8.44 -27.80 1.50
N THR A 109 -8.66 -28.05 2.78
CA THR A 109 -9.73 -27.38 3.55
C THR A 109 -9.26 -26.79 4.88
N SER A 110 -8.00 -27.01 5.23
CA SER A 110 -7.41 -26.50 6.48
C SER A 110 -6.16 -25.67 6.23
N ASP A 111 -5.91 -24.70 7.12
CA ASP A 111 -4.72 -23.86 7.10
C ASP A 111 -3.44 -24.71 7.07
N ASP A 112 -3.42 -25.79 7.84
CA ASP A 112 -2.26 -26.68 8.00
C ASP A 112 -1.93 -27.40 6.68
N GLU A 113 -2.93 -27.86 5.93
CA GLU A 113 -2.76 -28.47 4.61
C GLU A 113 -2.23 -27.45 3.60
N ILE A 114 -2.86 -26.28 3.56
CA ILE A 114 -2.55 -25.22 2.60
C ILE A 114 -1.13 -24.68 2.83
N LEU A 115 -0.79 -24.37 4.09
CA LEU A 115 0.53 -23.85 4.45
C LEU A 115 1.63 -24.91 4.39
N SER A 116 1.30 -26.20 4.32
CA SER A 116 2.26 -27.28 4.12
C SER A 116 2.68 -27.48 2.66
N ASN A 117 2.11 -26.74 1.71
CA ASN A 117 2.53 -26.79 0.31
C ASN A 117 3.98 -26.30 0.15
N GLU A 118 4.92 -27.21 -0.11
CA GLU A 118 6.34 -26.88 -0.32
C GLU A 118 6.59 -26.16 -1.66
N TYR A 119 5.86 -26.55 -2.70
CA TYR A 119 6.02 -26.05 -4.06
C TYR A 119 4.67 -25.66 -4.64
N GLY A 120 4.68 -24.60 -5.45
CA GLY A 120 3.54 -24.22 -6.30
C GLY A 120 3.61 -24.88 -7.67
N SER A 121 2.56 -24.71 -8.47
CA SER A 121 2.56 -25.15 -9.87
C SER A 121 3.20 -24.14 -10.82
N TYR A 122 3.35 -24.55 -12.08
CA TYR A 122 3.78 -23.66 -13.15
C TYR A 122 2.89 -22.41 -13.27
N ARG A 123 1.57 -22.58 -13.18
CA ARG A 123 0.62 -21.45 -13.24
C ARG A 123 0.78 -20.52 -12.04
N PHE A 124 1.08 -21.07 -10.87
CA PHE A 124 1.37 -20.26 -9.69
C PHE A 124 2.65 -19.43 -9.87
N GLU A 125 3.73 -20.00 -10.38
CA GLU A 125 4.96 -19.23 -10.66
C GLU A 125 4.72 -18.16 -11.73
N GLN A 126 3.90 -18.43 -12.76
CA GLN A 126 3.49 -17.40 -13.72
C GLN A 126 2.70 -16.27 -13.04
N PHE A 127 1.75 -16.62 -12.17
CA PHE A 127 1.01 -15.64 -11.39
C PHE A 127 1.93 -14.78 -10.51
N LEU A 128 2.90 -15.39 -9.83
CA LEU A 128 3.90 -14.64 -9.05
C LEU A 128 4.69 -13.64 -9.90
N SER A 129 5.03 -14.01 -11.14
CA SER A 129 5.75 -13.09 -12.06
C SER A 129 4.92 -11.88 -12.50
N LEU A 130 3.60 -11.95 -12.37
CA LEU A 130 2.70 -10.81 -12.65
C LEU A 130 2.59 -9.87 -11.45
N LEU A 131 2.73 -10.40 -10.23
CA LEU A 131 2.71 -9.60 -9.00
C LEU A 131 3.98 -8.76 -8.82
N GLY A 132 5.13 -9.27 -9.27
CA GLY A 132 6.39 -8.56 -9.18
C GLY A 132 7.61 -9.41 -9.48
N ASP A 133 8.76 -8.86 -9.13
CA ASP A 133 10.06 -9.48 -9.36
C ASP A 133 10.41 -10.46 -8.23
N LYS A 134 10.95 -11.63 -8.61
CA LYS A 134 11.51 -12.57 -7.64
C LYS A 134 12.88 -12.08 -7.19
N ILE A 135 12.97 -11.66 -5.93
CA ILE A 135 14.18 -11.07 -5.34
C ILE A 135 14.86 -12.02 -4.36
N LYS A 136 16.18 -11.88 -4.20
CA LYS A 136 16.94 -12.57 -3.16
C LYS A 136 16.90 -11.75 -1.87
N LEU A 137 16.55 -12.39 -0.76
CA LEU A 137 16.41 -11.71 0.53
C LEU A 137 17.76 -11.36 1.17
N ARG A 138 18.74 -12.24 1.03
CA ARG A 138 20.07 -11.99 1.62
C ARG A 138 20.73 -10.76 0.99
N GLY A 139 20.97 -9.75 1.81
CA GLY A 139 21.54 -8.47 1.38
C GLY A 139 20.54 -7.52 0.70
N TRP A 140 19.23 -7.80 0.79
CA TRP A 140 18.20 -6.88 0.29
C TRP A 140 18.25 -5.56 1.07
N ASP A 141 18.30 -4.44 0.32
CA ASP A 141 18.52 -3.09 0.84
C ASP A 141 17.25 -2.20 0.78
N LYS A 142 16.14 -2.75 0.29
CA LYS A 142 14.84 -2.07 0.20
C LYS A 142 13.85 -2.56 1.27
N TYR A 143 12.57 -2.18 1.16
CA TYR A 143 11.55 -2.65 2.10
C TYR A 143 11.49 -4.18 2.15
N ARG A 144 11.57 -4.72 3.38
CA ARG A 144 11.70 -6.17 3.64
C ARG A 144 10.45 -6.84 4.15
N GLY A 145 9.37 -6.11 4.45
CA GLY A 145 8.11 -6.70 4.95
C GLY A 145 8.20 -7.46 6.29
N GLY A 146 9.33 -7.42 6.99
CA GLY A 146 9.58 -8.23 8.18
C GLY A 146 10.28 -9.58 7.90
N LEU A 147 10.72 -9.82 6.66
CA LEU A 147 11.55 -10.96 6.28
C LEU A 147 13.02 -10.77 6.71
N ASP A 148 13.71 -11.89 6.95
CA ASP A 148 15.12 -11.93 7.27
C ASP A 148 15.98 -11.72 6.02
N ILE A 149 16.95 -10.82 6.13
CA ILE A 149 17.89 -10.45 5.05
C ILE A 149 19.34 -10.87 5.36
N LYS A 150 19.58 -11.54 6.50
CA LYS A 150 20.92 -11.89 6.97
C LYS A 150 21.22 -13.38 6.90
N GLY A 151 20.30 -14.21 7.39
CA GLY A 151 20.53 -15.64 7.68
C GLY A 151 19.57 -16.61 6.99
N ASP A 152 18.82 -16.17 5.97
CA ASP A 152 17.81 -16.97 5.24
C ASP A 152 16.72 -17.59 6.15
N MET A 153 16.49 -17.04 7.35
CA MET A 153 15.56 -17.60 8.34
C MET A 153 14.10 -17.57 7.87
N THR A 154 13.76 -16.70 6.92
CA THR A 154 12.42 -16.57 6.34
C THR A 154 12.42 -16.94 4.85
N GLY A 155 13.33 -17.83 4.45
CA GLY A 155 13.51 -18.21 3.06
C GLY A 155 14.61 -17.42 2.37
N LYS A 156 14.95 -17.83 1.15
CA LYS A 156 16.04 -17.23 0.35
C LYS A 156 15.55 -16.16 -0.63
N PHE A 157 14.28 -16.27 -1.03
CA PHE A 157 13.67 -15.45 -2.05
C PHE A 157 12.29 -14.99 -1.61
N SER A 158 11.85 -13.90 -2.22
CA SER A 158 10.49 -13.38 -2.09
C SER A 158 10.06 -12.76 -3.42
N VAL A 159 8.83 -12.25 -3.49
CA VAL A 159 8.36 -11.42 -4.61
C VAL A 159 8.20 -9.98 -4.11
N TYR A 160 8.63 -9.02 -4.92
CA TYR A 160 8.63 -7.60 -4.58
C TYR A 160 8.27 -6.76 -5.81
N THR A 161 7.55 -5.66 -5.60
CA THR A 161 7.30 -4.66 -6.65
C THR A 161 7.24 -3.26 -6.08
N ILE A 162 7.31 -2.26 -6.96
CA ILE A 162 7.00 -0.86 -6.64
C ILE A 162 5.81 -0.47 -7.51
N TYR A 163 4.70 -0.10 -6.86
CA TYR A 163 3.48 0.32 -7.54
C TYR A 163 3.08 1.72 -7.08
N GLU A 164 2.95 2.66 -8.03
CA GLU A 164 2.62 4.07 -7.73
C GLU A 164 3.51 4.70 -6.63
N GLY A 165 4.80 4.35 -6.64
CA GLY A 165 5.77 4.83 -5.66
C GLY A 165 5.71 4.12 -4.30
N HIS A 166 4.85 3.11 -4.12
CA HIS A 166 4.74 2.30 -2.90
C HIS A 166 5.53 1.01 -3.04
N GLU A 167 6.39 0.70 -2.07
CA GLU A 167 7.09 -0.58 -2.04
C GLU A 167 6.18 -1.69 -1.51
N ILE A 168 6.13 -2.82 -2.22
CA ILE A 168 5.26 -3.94 -1.88
C ILE A 168 6.10 -5.21 -1.71
N MET A 169 6.01 -5.83 -0.54
CA MET A 169 6.64 -7.12 -0.24
C MET A 169 5.58 -8.22 -0.14
N PHE A 170 5.75 -9.33 -0.88
CA PHE A 170 4.82 -10.45 -0.83
C PHE A 170 5.34 -11.59 0.04
N HIS A 171 4.59 -12.00 1.06
CA HIS A 171 4.86 -13.21 1.83
C HIS A 171 4.28 -14.43 1.11
N VAL A 172 5.08 -15.00 0.20
CA VAL A 172 4.66 -16.16 -0.60
C VAL A 172 4.79 -17.46 0.21
N SER A 173 3.68 -18.19 0.39
CA SER A 173 3.62 -19.37 1.25
C SER A 173 4.66 -20.43 0.91
N THR A 174 4.91 -20.66 -0.39
CA THR A 174 5.87 -21.66 -0.89
C THR A 174 7.33 -21.20 -0.81
N LEU A 175 7.60 -19.89 -0.69
CA LEU A 175 8.95 -19.35 -0.56
C LEU A 175 9.39 -19.17 0.90
N LEU A 176 8.44 -19.17 1.84
CA LEU A 176 8.73 -19.21 3.27
C LEU A 176 9.22 -20.61 3.69
N PRO A 177 10.01 -20.73 4.78
CA PRO A 177 10.56 -22.00 5.22
C PRO A 177 9.46 -23.01 5.54
N TYR A 178 9.68 -24.25 5.13
CA TYR A 178 8.84 -25.39 5.46
C TYR A 178 9.52 -26.24 6.53
N SER A 179 8.75 -26.77 7.47
CA SER A 179 9.25 -27.76 8.43
C SER A 179 8.32 -28.97 8.49
N ARG A 180 8.84 -30.15 8.16
CA ARG A 180 8.10 -31.43 8.19
C ARG A 180 7.60 -31.78 9.59
N ASP A 181 8.38 -31.40 10.60
CA ASP A 181 8.09 -31.70 12.01
C ASP A 181 7.05 -30.74 12.61
N ASN A 182 6.74 -29.65 11.91
CA ASN A 182 5.78 -28.64 12.35
C ASN A 182 4.52 -28.62 11.47
N LYS A 183 3.55 -29.48 11.76
CA LYS A 183 2.29 -29.56 10.99
C LYS A 183 1.55 -28.22 10.88
N GLN A 184 1.65 -27.36 11.89
CA GLN A 184 0.97 -26.05 11.90
C GLN A 184 1.70 -24.98 11.09
N GLN A 185 2.92 -25.27 10.61
CA GLN A 185 3.78 -24.34 9.86
C GLN A 185 3.82 -22.94 10.51
N VAL A 186 4.06 -22.91 11.83
CA VAL A 186 3.93 -21.70 12.67
C VAL A 186 4.69 -20.50 12.09
N GLU A 187 5.88 -20.70 11.53
CA GLU A 187 6.64 -19.62 10.92
C GLU A 187 5.93 -19.03 9.68
N ARG A 188 5.40 -19.87 8.79
CA ARG A 188 4.59 -19.41 7.65
C ARG A 188 3.36 -18.65 8.12
N LYS A 189 2.67 -19.20 9.12
CA LYS A 189 1.48 -18.59 9.73
C LYS A 189 1.80 -17.27 10.44
N ARG A 190 2.98 -17.12 11.05
CA ARG A 190 3.43 -15.88 11.70
C ARG A 190 3.60 -14.74 10.69
N HIS A 191 4.07 -15.02 9.48
CA HIS A 191 4.22 -13.99 8.45
C HIS A 191 2.86 -13.71 7.79
N ILE A 192 2.28 -14.72 7.14
CA ILE A 192 1.04 -14.59 6.34
C ILE A 192 -0.18 -14.24 7.21
N GLY A 193 -0.29 -14.83 8.40
CA GLY A 193 -1.42 -14.61 9.31
C GLY A 193 -1.44 -13.20 9.93
N ASN A 194 -0.29 -12.51 9.94
CA ASN A 194 -0.14 -11.12 10.39
C ASN A 194 -0.25 -10.11 9.24
N ASP A 195 -0.48 -10.57 8.01
CA ASP A 195 -0.81 -9.69 6.89
C ASP A 195 -2.30 -9.34 6.92
N ILE A 196 -2.59 -8.06 6.66
CA ILE A 196 -3.97 -7.54 6.66
C ILE A 196 -4.72 -8.07 5.43
N VAL A 197 -4.02 -8.28 4.32
CA VAL A 197 -4.61 -8.74 3.07
C VAL A 197 -3.82 -9.94 2.57
N ASN A 198 -4.55 -10.99 2.19
CA ASN A 198 -4.01 -12.22 1.64
C ASN A 198 -4.64 -12.51 0.28
N ILE A 199 -3.80 -12.85 -0.70
CA ILE A 199 -4.19 -13.31 -2.02
C ILE A 199 -4.11 -14.83 -2.04
N VAL A 200 -5.20 -15.50 -2.39
CA VAL A 200 -5.24 -16.96 -2.46
C VAL A 200 -5.28 -17.40 -3.92
N PHE A 201 -4.24 -18.10 -4.35
CA PHE A 201 -4.21 -18.77 -5.65
C PHE A 201 -4.74 -20.20 -5.48
N ILE A 202 -5.88 -20.49 -6.10
CA ILE A 202 -6.49 -21.82 -6.10
C ILE A 202 -6.07 -22.53 -7.39
N ASP A 203 -5.34 -23.61 -7.22
CA ASP A 203 -4.89 -24.44 -8.34
C ASP A 203 -5.88 -25.56 -8.62
N ALA A 204 -6.77 -25.31 -9.57
CA ALA A 204 -7.74 -26.27 -10.07
C ALA A 204 -7.26 -26.79 -11.43
N GLU A 205 -6.53 -27.90 -11.43
CA GLU A 205 -5.96 -28.45 -12.67
C GLU A 205 -7.04 -28.96 -13.65
N ASN A 206 -8.23 -29.34 -13.17
CA ASN A 206 -9.22 -30.12 -13.94
C ASN A 206 -10.69 -29.68 -13.84
N GLU A 207 -11.00 -28.54 -13.21
CA GLU A 207 -12.38 -28.04 -13.05
C GLU A 207 -12.56 -26.63 -13.62
N SER A 208 -13.80 -26.25 -13.97
CA SER A 208 -14.13 -24.87 -14.31
C SER A 208 -13.84 -23.96 -13.11
N ALA A 209 -13.37 -22.73 -13.36
CA ALA A 209 -13.07 -21.76 -12.32
C ALA A 209 -14.24 -21.57 -11.34
N GLU A 210 -15.48 -21.57 -11.84
CA GLU A 210 -16.72 -21.51 -11.06
C GLU A 210 -16.85 -22.61 -9.99
N THR A 211 -16.40 -23.83 -10.30
CA THR A 211 -16.47 -24.97 -9.36
C THR A 211 -15.41 -24.84 -8.26
N ALA A 212 -14.19 -24.41 -8.63
CA ALA A 212 -13.10 -24.18 -7.70
C ALA A 212 -13.40 -23.03 -6.71
N HIS A 213 -14.10 -21.99 -7.17
CA HIS A 213 -14.54 -20.88 -6.31
C HIS A 213 -15.56 -21.31 -5.25
N SER A 214 -16.45 -22.26 -5.58
CA SER A 214 -17.45 -22.76 -4.63
C SER A 214 -16.85 -23.58 -3.48
N GLN A 215 -15.62 -24.09 -3.63
CA GLN A 215 -14.92 -24.92 -2.65
C GLN A 215 -14.07 -24.11 -1.65
N PHE A 216 -13.75 -22.85 -1.96
CA PHE A 216 -13.00 -22.01 -1.03
C PHE A 216 -13.92 -21.38 0.02
N ASN A 217 -13.64 -21.66 1.28
CA ASN A 217 -14.29 -21.01 2.40
C ASN A 217 -13.29 -20.09 3.11
N PRO A 218 -13.53 -18.77 3.24
CA PRO A 218 -12.66 -17.85 3.98
C PRO A 218 -12.32 -18.29 5.40
N THR A 219 -13.16 -19.13 6.02
CA THR A 219 -12.90 -19.71 7.34
C THR A 219 -11.79 -20.77 7.36
N CYS A 220 -11.35 -21.25 6.18
CA CYS A 220 -10.20 -22.15 6.02
C CYS A 220 -8.86 -21.48 6.32
N ILE A 221 -8.83 -20.16 6.49
CA ILE A 221 -7.64 -19.42 6.93
C ILE A 221 -8.00 -18.67 8.22
N LYS A 222 -7.56 -19.20 9.37
CA LYS A 222 -7.79 -18.53 10.66
C LYS A 222 -6.80 -17.37 10.83
N SER A 223 -7.24 -16.16 10.49
CA SER A 223 -6.53 -14.91 10.81
C SER A 223 -7.51 -13.85 11.32
N GLN A 224 -7.12 -13.10 12.36
CA GLN A 224 -7.92 -11.99 12.90
C GLN A 224 -7.82 -10.69 12.07
N PHE A 225 -6.97 -10.67 11.05
CA PHE A 225 -6.65 -9.46 10.28
C PHE A 225 -6.93 -9.57 8.78
N THR A 226 -7.25 -10.76 8.27
CA THR A 226 -7.29 -11.02 6.82
C THR A 226 -8.57 -10.50 6.14
N ARG A 227 -8.42 -9.66 5.12
CA ARG A 227 -9.38 -9.49 4.02
C ARG A 227 -8.86 -10.22 2.78
N ILE A 228 -9.69 -11.08 2.19
CA ILE A 228 -9.32 -11.93 1.05
C ILE A 228 -9.74 -11.21 -0.23
N LEU A 229 -8.79 -10.98 -1.14
CA LEU A 229 -9.05 -10.47 -2.49
C LEU A 229 -8.85 -11.60 -3.51
N PHE A 230 -9.83 -11.80 -4.36
CA PHE A 230 -9.76 -12.72 -5.51
C PHE A 230 -9.46 -11.91 -6.76
N GLU A 231 -8.41 -12.28 -7.49
CA GLU A 231 -8.15 -11.74 -8.82
C GLU A 231 -8.03 -12.89 -9.83
N HIS A 232 -8.82 -12.79 -10.89
CA HIS A 232 -8.99 -13.84 -11.89
C HIS A 232 -8.15 -13.47 -13.13
N MET A 233 -7.11 -14.26 -13.43
CA MET A 233 -6.40 -14.14 -14.71
C MET A 233 -7.22 -14.89 -15.78
N LEU A 234 -8.08 -14.15 -16.49
CA LEU A 234 -8.63 -14.64 -17.76
C LEU A 234 -7.51 -14.72 -18.80
N LYS A 235 -7.61 -15.74 -19.67
CA LYS A 235 -6.71 -16.01 -20.80
C LYS A 235 -6.51 -14.79 -21.70
#